data_AF-A0A3D5X5A4-F1
#
_entry.id   AF-A0A3D5X5A4-F1
#
_cell.length_a   1.000
_cell.length_b   1.000
_cell.length_c   1.000
_cell.angle_alpha   90.00
_cell.angle_beta   90.00
_cell.angle_gamma   90.00
#
_symmetry.space_group_name_H-M   'P 1'
#
loop_
_entity.id
_entity.type
_entity.pdbx_description
1 polymer ?
#
loop_
_entity_poly.entity_id
_entity_poly.type
_entity_poly.pdbx_seq_one_letter_code
_entity_poly.pdbx_strand_id
1 'polypeptide(L)'
;GNGQLYHANYDPYDVFTLQNAHGTLPKSQSENLTPVLIQQATVYPNGRMNPTLIKGIPVNQNVINLPIGLLAKSDARIPVLIGKRMAEASRLSSGDNVLLRWRDKNGTYDAANITIAGVFDSDVATVDNGQIWMALDKLREMTRLTNETTLFIANEQYQPKQNAGWKFQPLDKLL
;
A
#
# COMPACT_ATOMS: atom_id res chain seq x y z
N GLY A 1 4.64 -14.39 -0.34
CA GLY A 1 4.25 -14.25 -1.76
C GLY A 1 5.26 -14.92 -2.68
N ASN A 2 4.85 -15.30 -3.89
CA ASN A 2 5.62 -16.06 -4.87
C ASN A 2 5.83 -15.24 -6.17
N GLY A 3 6.27 -13.99 -6.01
CA GLY A 3 6.37 -13.01 -7.10
C GLY A 3 5.27 -11.95 -7.09
N GLN A 4 5.35 -11.03 -8.04
CA GLN A 4 4.46 -9.87 -8.15
C GLN A 4 4.06 -9.61 -9.61
N LEU A 5 2.82 -9.17 -9.85
CA LEU A 5 2.34 -8.75 -11.17
C LEU A 5 2.20 -7.23 -11.18
N TYR A 6 3.08 -6.54 -11.91
CA TYR A 6 3.14 -5.08 -11.95
C TYR A 6 2.26 -4.52 -13.05
N HIS A 7 1.61 -3.39 -12.78
CA HIS A 7 1.09 -2.55 -13.86
C HIS A 7 2.25 -2.13 -14.78
N ALA A 8 2.04 -2.04 -16.09
CA ALA A 8 3.12 -1.85 -17.07
C ALA A 8 3.93 -0.55 -16.86
N ASN A 9 3.29 0.47 -16.29
CA ASN A 9 3.87 1.77 -15.96
C ASN A 9 4.47 1.83 -14.55
N TYR A 10 4.33 0.78 -13.73
CA TYR A 10 4.88 0.78 -12.38
C TYR A 10 6.38 0.54 -12.43
N ASP A 11 7.14 1.52 -11.93
CA ASP A 11 8.57 1.39 -11.66
C ASP A 11 8.81 1.53 -10.14
N PRO A 12 9.30 0.48 -9.45
CA PRO A 12 9.59 0.55 -8.02
C PRO A 12 10.71 1.55 -7.66
N TYR A 13 11.49 2.02 -8.63
CA TYR A 13 12.58 2.97 -8.44
C TYR A 13 12.21 4.41 -8.83
N ASP A 14 11.06 4.61 -9.47
CA ASP A 14 10.54 5.93 -9.82
C ASP A 14 9.13 6.15 -9.24
N VAL A 15 9.09 6.81 -8.09
CA VAL A 15 7.84 7.14 -7.39
C VAL A 15 6.92 8.03 -8.20
N PHE A 16 7.42 8.83 -9.15
CA PHE A 16 6.59 9.71 -9.97
C PHE A 16 5.66 8.94 -10.91
N THR A 17 6.01 7.69 -11.22
CA THR A 17 5.14 6.80 -12.01
C THR A 17 3.85 6.44 -11.28
N LEU A 18 3.83 6.45 -9.94
CA LEU A 18 2.71 5.98 -9.10
C LEU A 18 1.37 6.67 -9.40
N GLN A 19 1.40 7.93 -9.85
CA GLN A 19 0.18 8.67 -10.20
C GLN A 19 -0.57 8.04 -11.39
N ASN A 20 0.12 7.31 -12.27
CA ASN A 20 -0.46 6.68 -13.45
C ASN A 20 -0.18 5.16 -13.53
N ALA A 21 0.47 4.60 -12.50
CA ALA A 21 0.86 3.21 -12.43
C ALA A 21 -0.20 2.36 -11.73
N HIS A 22 -1.42 2.38 -12.27
CA HIS A 22 -2.52 1.62 -11.74
C HIS A 22 -3.54 1.28 -12.83
N GLY A 23 -4.28 0.21 -12.62
CA GLY A 23 -5.33 -0.23 -13.52
C GLY A 23 -6.21 -1.30 -12.91
N THR A 24 -7.19 -1.77 -13.69
CA THR A 24 -8.05 -2.88 -13.31
C THR A 24 -7.59 -4.16 -13.97
N LEU A 25 -7.79 -5.29 -13.29
CA LEU A 25 -7.57 -6.63 -13.84
C LEU A 25 -8.84 -7.45 -13.60
N PRO A 26 -9.45 -8.07 -14.63
CA PRO A 26 -10.63 -8.90 -14.47
C PRO A 26 -10.44 -10.01 -13.43
N LYS A 27 -11.53 -10.40 -12.75
CA LYS A 27 -11.50 -11.49 -11.75
C LYS A 27 -10.97 -12.81 -12.32
N SER A 28 -11.29 -13.13 -13.57
CA SER A 28 -10.80 -14.31 -14.27
C SER A 28 -9.28 -14.33 -14.48
N GLN A 29 -8.62 -13.17 -14.41
CA GLN A 29 -7.17 -13.02 -14.59
C GLN A 29 -6.45 -12.70 -13.27
N SER A 30 -7.18 -12.33 -12.22
CA SER A 30 -6.68 -12.01 -10.88
C SER A 30 -6.91 -13.12 -9.84
N GLU A 31 -7.29 -14.31 -10.29
CA GLU A 31 -7.29 -15.49 -9.43
C GLU A 31 -5.87 -15.71 -8.87
N ASN A 32 -5.78 -16.06 -7.58
CA ASN A 32 -4.51 -16.28 -6.86
C ASN A 32 -3.59 -15.04 -6.74
N LEU A 33 -4.14 -13.85 -7.00
CA LEU A 33 -3.46 -12.57 -6.89
C LEU A 33 -4.10 -11.71 -5.80
N THR A 34 -3.27 -11.14 -4.92
CA THR A 34 -3.72 -10.15 -3.92
C THR A 34 -3.40 -8.75 -4.41
N PRO A 35 -4.40 -7.86 -4.61
CA PRO A 35 -4.16 -6.51 -5.09
C PRO A 35 -3.47 -5.64 -4.03
N VAL A 36 -2.56 -4.79 -4.50
CA VAL A 36 -1.96 -3.70 -3.72
C VAL A 36 -2.06 -2.41 -4.54
N LEU A 37 -2.68 -1.39 -3.96
CA LEU A 37 -2.68 -0.03 -4.50
C LEU A 37 -1.62 0.78 -3.77
N ILE A 38 -0.78 1.50 -4.51
CA ILE A 38 0.27 2.34 -3.95
C ILE A 38 0.02 3.78 -4.38
N GLN A 39 0.07 4.70 -3.43
CA GLN A 39 -0.09 6.14 -3.69
C GLN A 39 0.94 6.94 -2.91
N GLN A 40 1.35 8.09 -3.45
CA GLN A 40 2.25 9.01 -2.77
C GLN A 40 1.48 9.87 -1.77
N ALA A 41 2.12 10.14 -0.63
CA ALA A 41 1.57 11.03 0.38
C ALA A 41 2.69 11.70 1.21
N THR A 42 2.28 12.54 2.15
CA THR A 42 3.16 13.14 3.16
C THR A 42 2.45 13.07 4.50
N VAL A 43 3.14 12.52 5.49
CA VAL A 43 2.70 12.51 6.89
C VAL A 43 3.38 13.68 7.60
N TYR A 44 2.67 14.32 8.53
CA TYR A 44 3.16 15.51 9.24
C TYR A 44 3.32 15.28 10.75
N PRO A 45 4.20 14.37 11.21
CA PRO A 45 4.41 14.15 12.63
C PRO A 45 5.03 15.39 13.27
N ASN A 46 4.34 15.98 14.26
CA ASN A 46 4.76 17.21 14.93
C ASN A 46 5.07 18.35 13.94
N GLY A 47 4.29 18.45 12.85
CA GLY A 47 4.42 19.49 11.83
C GLY A 47 5.57 19.28 10.82
N ARG A 48 6.39 18.23 10.96
CA ARG A 48 7.52 17.94 10.05
C ARG A 48 7.03 17.21 8.82
N MET A 49 7.48 17.60 7.63
CA MET A 49 7.12 16.90 6.39
C MET A 49 7.89 15.60 6.25
N ASN A 50 7.18 14.47 6.28
CA ASN A 50 7.74 13.15 6.00
C ASN A 50 7.06 12.55 4.75
N PRO A 51 7.73 12.55 3.58
CA PRO A 51 7.25 11.82 2.41
C PRO A 51 7.00 10.36 2.76
N THR A 52 5.89 9.80 2.33
CA THR A 52 5.52 8.41 2.59
C THR A 52 4.78 7.80 1.42
N LEU A 53 4.84 6.48 1.29
CA LEU A 53 3.94 5.72 0.44
C LEU A 53 2.75 5.21 1.24
N ILE A 54 1.55 5.36 0.71
CA ILE A 54 0.36 4.67 1.21
C ILE A 54 0.20 3.37 0.44
N LYS A 55 0.15 2.25 1.16
CA LYS A 55 -0.14 0.92 0.59
C LYS A 55 -1.50 0.42 1.07
N GLY A 56 -2.42 0.25 0.13
CA GLY A 56 -3.72 -0.37 0.36
C GLY A 56 -3.67 -1.85 0.03
N ILE A 57 -4.07 -2.72 0.95
CA ILE A 57 -4.16 -4.17 0.74
C ILE A 57 -5.44 -4.75 1.39
N PRO A 58 -6.06 -5.82 0.87
CA PRO A 58 -7.25 -6.40 1.50
C PRO A 58 -6.97 -6.84 2.95
N VAL A 59 -7.88 -6.52 3.87
CA VAL A 59 -7.69 -6.82 5.30
C VAL A 59 -7.73 -8.32 5.63
N ASN A 60 -8.32 -9.11 4.74
CA ASN A 60 -8.44 -10.57 4.82
C ASN A 60 -7.36 -11.31 4.01
N GLN A 61 -6.36 -10.60 3.47
CA GLN A 61 -5.24 -11.23 2.76
C GLN A 61 -4.41 -12.13 3.67
N ASN A 62 -3.79 -13.16 3.10
CA ASN A 62 -2.89 -14.09 3.80
C ASN A 62 -1.55 -14.32 3.06
N VAL A 63 -1.24 -13.50 2.04
CA VAL A 63 -0.06 -13.69 1.18
C VAL A 63 1.21 -13.03 1.72
N ILE A 64 1.06 -12.01 2.58
CA ILE A 64 2.15 -11.37 3.32
C ILE A 64 1.89 -11.43 4.83
N ASN A 65 2.96 -11.59 5.59
CA ASN A 65 2.93 -11.65 7.05
C ASN A 65 2.96 -10.23 7.66
N LEU A 66 1.90 -9.47 7.43
CA LEU A 66 1.67 -8.19 8.08
C LEU A 66 0.38 -8.27 8.91
N PRO A 67 0.29 -7.61 10.08
CA PRO A 67 -0.89 -7.68 10.94
C PRO A 67 -2.06 -6.80 10.42
N ILE A 68 -2.33 -6.83 9.11
CA ILE A 68 -3.35 -6.02 8.43
C ILE A 68 -4.74 -6.18 9.07
N GLY A 69 -5.04 -7.35 9.63
CA GLY A 69 -6.30 -7.61 10.35
C GLY A 69 -6.53 -6.69 11.57
N LEU A 70 -5.50 -6.04 12.11
CA LEU A 70 -5.66 -5.00 13.15
C LEU A 70 -6.46 -3.79 12.65
N LEU A 71 -6.39 -3.48 11.35
CA LEU A 71 -7.15 -2.36 10.76
C LEU A 71 -8.66 -2.57 10.87
N ALA A 72 -9.13 -3.81 10.76
CA ALA A 72 -10.55 -4.15 10.88
C ALA A 72 -11.07 -4.10 12.33
N LYS A 73 -10.18 -4.03 13.32
CA LYS A 73 -10.52 -3.96 14.75
C LYS A 73 -10.51 -2.53 15.31
N SER A 74 -10.13 -1.55 14.48
CA SER A 74 -10.00 -0.16 14.90
C SER A 74 -11.27 0.62 14.58
N ASP A 75 -11.75 1.39 15.56
CA ASP A 75 -12.90 2.30 15.39
C ASP A 75 -12.52 3.65 14.75
N ALA A 76 -11.21 3.90 14.55
CA ALA A 76 -10.73 5.11 13.88
C ALA A 76 -11.27 5.23 12.45
N ARG A 77 -11.51 6.46 11.99
CA ARG A 77 -12.00 6.75 10.63
C ARG A 77 -11.02 6.32 9.53
N ILE A 78 -9.72 6.51 9.76
CA ILE A 78 -8.64 6.13 8.84
C ILE A 78 -7.53 5.45 9.66
N PRO A 79 -7.70 4.17 10.00
CA PRO A 79 -6.67 3.42 10.72
C PRO A 79 -5.55 3.07 9.75
N VAL A 80 -4.31 3.16 10.24
CA VAL A 80 -3.12 2.72 9.50
C VAL A 80 -2.19 1.88 10.37
N LEU A 81 -1.38 1.05 9.73
CA LEU A 81 -0.23 0.39 10.35
C LEU A 81 1.05 1.00 9.82
N ILE A 82 2.05 1.10 10.69
CA ILE A 82 3.39 1.55 10.32
C ILE A 82 4.43 0.54 10.80
N GLY A 83 5.55 0.46 10.10
CA GLY A 83 6.69 -0.34 10.57
C GLY A 83 7.42 0.34 11.71
N LYS A 84 8.21 -0.43 12.44
CA LYS A 84 8.91 -0.01 13.66
C LYS A 84 9.93 1.09 13.36
N ARG A 85 10.74 0.93 12.31
CA ARG A 85 11.68 1.97 11.88
C ARG A 85 10.97 3.27 11.49
N MET A 86 9.82 3.19 10.82
CA MET A 86 9.00 4.39 10.55
C MET A 86 8.50 5.04 11.84
N ALA A 87 7.98 4.24 12.78
CA ALA A 87 7.48 4.71 14.08
C ALA A 87 8.59 5.46 14.85
N GLU A 88 9.77 4.86 14.97
CA GLU A 88 10.94 5.45 15.64
C GLU A 88 11.39 6.75 14.97
N ALA A 89 11.55 6.75 13.64
CA ALA A 89 12.00 7.92 12.89
C ALA A 89 11.01 9.10 12.96
N SER A 90 9.71 8.79 12.96
CA SER A 90 8.64 9.80 13.03
C SER A 90 8.26 10.19 14.48
N ARG A 91 8.72 9.42 15.48
CA ARG A 91 8.29 9.49 16.89
C ARG A 91 6.78 9.30 17.03
N LEU A 92 6.24 8.33 16.30
CA LEU A 92 4.83 7.92 16.36
C LEU A 92 4.69 6.60 17.11
N SER A 93 3.58 6.42 17.80
CA SER A 93 3.18 5.21 18.53
C SER A 93 1.74 4.82 18.21
N SER A 94 1.34 3.60 18.54
CA SER A 94 -0.06 3.19 18.47
C SER A 94 -0.97 4.13 19.26
N GLY A 95 -2.08 4.54 18.65
CA GLY A 95 -3.03 5.52 19.20
C GLY A 95 -2.78 6.96 18.74
N ASP A 96 -1.61 7.27 18.19
CA ASP A 96 -1.31 8.63 17.73
C ASP A 96 -2.17 9.02 16.53
N ASN A 97 -2.54 10.29 16.50
CA ASN A 97 -3.21 10.91 15.36
C ASN A 97 -2.25 11.84 14.64
N VAL A 98 -2.14 11.70 13.32
CA VAL A 98 -1.23 12.49 12.51
C VAL A 98 -1.88 12.93 11.21
N LEU A 99 -1.56 14.13 10.75
CA LEU A 99 -2.05 14.64 9.48
C LEU A 99 -1.38 13.90 8.32
N LEU A 100 -2.19 13.40 7.39
CA LEU A 100 -1.78 12.84 6.11
C LEU A 100 -2.29 13.76 4.99
N ARG A 101 -1.43 14.02 4.01
CA ARG A 101 -1.80 14.68 2.75
C ARG A 101 -1.48 13.79 1.57
N TRP A 102 -2.41 13.66 0.63
CA TRP A 102 -2.23 12.85 -0.59
C TRP A 102 -2.82 13.61 -1.79
N ARG A 103 -2.63 13.06 -2.99
CA ARG A 103 -3.32 13.53 -4.19
C ARG A 103 -4.41 12.53 -4.59
N ASP A 104 -5.59 13.03 -4.96
CA ASP A 104 -6.60 12.21 -5.62
C ASP A 104 -6.25 11.98 -7.11
N LYS A 105 -7.08 11.18 -7.80
CA LYS A 105 -6.92 10.90 -9.23
C LYS A 105 -6.88 12.14 -10.15
N ASN A 106 -7.44 13.27 -9.71
CA ASN A 106 -7.44 14.52 -10.47
C ASN A 106 -6.23 15.41 -10.13
N GLY A 107 -5.32 14.94 -9.25
CA GLY A 107 -4.19 15.71 -8.76
C GLY A 107 -4.56 16.72 -7.66
N THR A 108 -5.78 16.66 -7.13
CA THR A 108 -6.22 17.54 -6.03
C THR A 108 -5.55 17.10 -4.74
N TYR A 109 -4.97 18.03 -3.99
CA TYR A 109 -4.43 17.72 -2.68
C TYR A 109 -5.54 17.62 -1.64
N ASP A 110 -5.69 16.43 -1.07
CA ASP A 110 -6.57 16.17 0.06
C ASP A 110 -5.74 16.00 1.35
N ALA A 111 -6.42 16.17 2.49
CA ALA A 111 -5.81 16.08 3.80
C ALA A 111 -6.79 15.51 4.82
N ALA A 112 -6.32 14.62 5.69
CA ALA A 112 -7.09 14.07 6.79
C ALA A 112 -6.17 13.57 7.90
N ASN A 113 -6.68 13.53 9.13
CA ASN A 113 -5.99 12.83 10.21
C ASN A 113 -6.15 11.32 10.06
N ILE A 114 -5.04 10.60 10.22
CA ILE A 114 -4.99 9.15 10.34
C ILE A 114 -4.65 8.76 11.76
N THR A 115 -5.07 7.57 12.17
CA THR A 115 -4.74 7.00 13.49
C THR A 115 -3.82 5.80 13.32
N ILE A 116 -2.73 5.77 14.09
CA ILE A 116 -1.81 4.62 14.10
C ILE A 116 -2.47 3.48 14.88
N ALA A 117 -3.11 2.54 14.18
CA ALA A 117 -3.80 1.40 14.78
C ALA A 117 -2.83 0.31 15.29
N GLY A 118 -1.59 0.31 14.79
CA GLY A 118 -0.59 -0.68 15.16
C GLY A 118 0.78 -0.35 14.59
N VAL A 119 1.81 -0.79 15.31
CA VAL A 119 3.20 -0.80 14.85
C VAL A 119 3.62 -2.25 14.68
N PHE A 120 4.18 -2.60 13.52
CA PHE A 120 4.72 -3.94 13.26
C PHE A 120 6.25 -3.88 13.14
N ASP A 121 6.91 -5.03 13.23
CA ASP A 121 8.34 -5.16 13.02
C ASP A 121 8.58 -6.06 11.79
N SER A 122 9.41 -5.61 10.86
CA SER A 122 9.79 -6.38 9.68
C SER A 122 11.28 -6.27 9.42
N ASP A 123 11.90 -7.40 9.07
CA ASP A 123 13.31 -7.44 8.70
C ASP A 123 13.57 -6.76 7.34
N VAL A 124 12.52 -6.55 6.53
CA VAL A 124 12.63 -5.87 5.24
C VAL A 124 12.53 -4.36 5.45
N ALA A 125 13.67 -3.67 5.41
CA ALA A 125 13.75 -2.23 5.70
C ALA A 125 12.81 -1.36 4.84
N THR A 126 12.62 -1.71 3.56
CA THR A 126 11.71 -1.00 2.64
C THR A 126 10.24 -1.24 2.96
N VAL A 127 9.92 -2.28 3.75
CA VAL A 127 8.57 -2.52 4.26
C VAL A 127 8.34 -1.80 5.59
N ASP A 128 9.40 -1.71 6.40
CA ASP A 128 9.36 -1.22 7.77
C ASP A 128 9.55 0.30 7.90
N ASN A 129 10.06 0.97 6.86
CA ASN A 129 10.29 2.42 6.84
C ASN A 129 9.68 3.10 5.61
N GLY A 130 9.27 4.36 5.74
CA GLY A 130 8.86 5.22 4.63
C GLY A 130 7.49 4.89 4.00
N GLN A 131 6.68 4.06 4.66
CA GLN A 131 5.37 3.68 4.15
C GLN A 131 4.37 3.36 5.26
N ILE A 132 3.09 3.61 4.98
CA ILE A 132 1.96 3.27 5.84
C ILE A 132 1.06 2.27 5.12
N TRP A 133 0.42 1.38 5.89
CA TRP A 133 -0.51 0.39 5.38
C TRP A 133 -1.93 0.69 5.83
N MET A 134 -2.89 0.57 4.92
CA MET A 134 -4.31 0.71 5.22
C MET A 134 -5.15 -0.31 4.44
N ALA A 135 -6.45 -0.36 4.74
CA ALA A 135 -7.38 -1.19 3.99
C ALA A 135 -7.44 -0.72 2.53
N LEU A 136 -7.36 -1.67 1.58
CA LEU A 136 -7.40 -1.35 0.15
C LEU A 136 -8.62 -0.52 -0.23
N ASP A 137 -9.80 -0.91 0.24
CA ASP A 137 -11.04 -0.22 -0.09
C ASP A 137 -11.05 1.22 0.45
N LYS A 138 -10.43 1.45 1.62
CA LYS A 138 -10.27 2.79 2.18
C LYS A 138 -9.37 3.66 1.33
N LEU A 139 -8.23 3.11 0.86
CA LEU A 139 -7.34 3.86 -0.01
C LEU A 139 -8.03 4.22 -1.34
N ARG A 140 -8.73 3.26 -1.95
CA ARG A 140 -9.49 3.48 -3.21
C ARG A 140 -10.57 4.54 -3.05
N GLU A 141 -11.28 4.54 -1.93
CA GLU A 141 -12.26 5.59 -1.58
C GLU A 141 -11.59 6.96 -1.51
N MET A 142 -10.49 7.07 -0.74
CA MET A 142 -9.76 8.33 -0.52
C MET A 142 -9.18 8.91 -1.81
N THR A 143 -8.79 8.07 -2.76
CA THR A 143 -8.15 8.50 -4.02
C THR A 143 -9.10 8.52 -5.22
N ARG A 144 -10.32 8.02 -5.04
CA ARG A 144 -11.34 7.82 -6.08
C ARG A 144 -10.90 6.83 -7.18
N LEU A 145 -10.00 5.90 -6.85
CA LEU A 145 -9.43 4.88 -7.74
C LEU A 145 -10.17 3.54 -7.58
N THR A 146 -11.48 3.53 -7.86
CA THR A 146 -12.35 2.36 -7.66
C THR A 146 -11.86 1.16 -8.48
N ASN A 147 -11.69 0.00 -7.83
CA ASN A 147 -11.18 -1.26 -8.40
C ASN A 147 -9.74 -1.23 -8.92
N GLU A 148 -9.03 -0.12 -8.77
CA GLU A 148 -7.68 0.01 -9.32
C GLU A 148 -6.62 -0.56 -8.40
N THR A 149 -5.52 -0.97 -9.00
CA THR A 149 -4.44 -1.72 -8.39
C THR A 149 -3.13 -1.31 -9.05
N THR A 150 -2.05 -1.13 -8.28
CA THR A 150 -0.71 -0.84 -8.80
C THR A 150 0.05 -2.11 -9.14
N LEU A 151 -0.02 -3.09 -8.23
CA LEU A 151 0.56 -4.40 -8.41
C LEU A 151 -0.28 -5.45 -7.71
N PHE A 152 -0.10 -6.70 -8.10
CA PHE A 152 -0.60 -7.83 -7.34
C PHE A 152 0.56 -8.63 -6.73
N ILE A 153 0.32 -9.23 -5.58
CA ILE A 153 1.20 -10.23 -4.98
C ILE A 153 0.65 -11.61 -5.29
N ALA A 154 1.46 -12.45 -5.92
CA ALA A 154 1.08 -13.82 -6.25
C ALA A 154 1.19 -14.74 -5.02
N ASN A 155 0.22 -15.63 -4.85
CA ASN A 155 0.37 -16.79 -3.97
C ASN A 155 1.05 -17.96 -4.73
N GLU A 156 1.28 -19.07 -4.05
CA GLU A 156 1.97 -20.26 -4.60
C GLU A 156 1.21 -20.97 -5.72
N GLN A 157 -0.10 -20.76 -5.82
CA GLN A 157 -0.97 -21.36 -6.83
C GLN A 157 -1.09 -20.49 -8.10
N TYR A 158 -0.53 -19.28 -8.09
CA TYR A 158 -0.57 -18.41 -9.27
C TYR A 158 0.33 -18.95 -10.37
N GLN A 159 -0.25 -19.12 -11.55
CA GLN A 159 0.50 -19.44 -12.76
C GLN A 159 0.60 -18.17 -13.62
N PRO A 160 1.83 -17.68 -13.90
CA PRO A 160 2.02 -16.50 -14.73
C PRO A 160 1.38 -16.67 -16.11
N LYS A 161 0.55 -15.71 -16.49
CA LYS A 161 -0.08 -15.62 -17.81
C LYS A 161 0.27 -14.28 -18.44
N GLN A 162 0.23 -14.20 -19.77
CA GLN A 162 0.30 -12.90 -20.43
C GLN A 162 -0.98 -12.12 -20.15
N ASN A 163 -0.83 -10.96 -19.51
CA ASN A 163 -1.90 -10.03 -19.22
C ASN A 163 -1.53 -8.69 -19.85
N ALA A 164 -2.34 -8.21 -20.80
CA ALA A 164 -2.06 -6.94 -21.47
C ALA A 164 -1.98 -5.80 -20.44
N GLY A 165 -0.90 -5.01 -20.48
CA GLY A 165 -0.68 -3.93 -19.52
C GLY A 165 -0.15 -4.39 -18.15
N TRP A 166 0.20 -5.67 -17.98
CA TRP A 166 0.74 -6.21 -16.74
C TRP A 166 1.99 -7.07 -16.98
N LYS A 167 2.99 -6.95 -16.09
CA LYS A 167 4.29 -7.62 -16.20
C LYS A 167 4.57 -8.43 -14.95
N PHE A 168 4.73 -9.74 -15.09
CA PHE A 168 5.05 -10.61 -13.96
C PHE A 168 6.53 -10.53 -13.61
N GLN A 169 6.81 -10.37 -12.32
CA GLN A 169 8.13 -10.36 -11.70
C GLN A 169 8.23 -11.59 -10.78
N PRO A 170 9.03 -12.61 -11.16
CA PRO A 170 9.27 -13.76 -10.30
C PRO A 170 10.06 -13.37 -9.04
N LEU A 171 9.96 -14.19 -7.99
CA LEU A 171 10.51 -13.88 -6.66
C LEU A 171 12.04 -13.69 -6.67
N ASP A 172 12.76 -14.44 -7.49
CA ASP A 172 14.22 -14.35 -7.66
C ASP A 172 14.68 -12.97 -8.17
N LYS A 173 13.83 -12.23 -8.87
CA LYS A 173 14.11 -10.86 -9.32
C LYS A 173 13.73 -9.76 -8.32
N LEU A 174 13.13 -10.15 -7.19
CA LEU A 174 12.65 -9.24 -6.14
C LEU A 174 13.53 -9.28 -4.88
N LEU A 175 14.54 -10.16 -4.84
CA LEU A 175 15.48 -10.37 -3.74
C LEU A 175 16.81 -9.65 -3.98
#